data_AF-A0A7S3XHD0-F1
#
_entry.id   AF-A0A7S3XHD0-F1
#
_cell.length_a   1.000
_cell.length_b   1.000
_cell.length_c   1.000
_cell.angle_alpha   90.00
_cell.angle_beta   90.00
_cell.angle_gamma   90.00
#
_symmetry.space_group_name_H-M   'P 1'
#
loop_
_entity.id
_entity.type
_entity.pdbx_description
1 polymer ?
#
loop_
_entity_poly.entity_id
_entity_poly.type
_entity_poly.pdbx_seq_one_letter_code
_entity_poly.pdbx_strand_id
1 'polypeptide(L)'
;KPTNPANQEGDKFVQLYIVQDRGDGVRASDFWHSDLSYLPIPGKATLLYALEIPDGNGGPTEFVDMVDALERLPPAMRAAVLSTKGAHHRKSFTGMVGRPECVHEPTRLTGDGTHALFMSPGYTAGLVGLPR
;
A
#
# COMPACT_ATOMS: atom_id res chain seq x y z
N LYS A 1 -2.09 14.35 17.92
CA LYS A 1 -2.69 13.01 17.68
C LYS A 1 -1.67 11.98 18.12
N PRO A 2 -2.02 10.96 18.91
CA PRO A 2 -1.06 9.91 19.25
C PRO A 2 -0.54 9.31 17.94
N THR A 3 0.77 9.24 17.81
CA THR A 3 1.43 8.59 16.68
C THR A 3 1.05 7.11 16.71
N ASN A 4 0.79 6.51 15.55
CA ASN A 4 0.63 5.06 15.49
C ASN A 4 1.91 4.46 16.09
N PRO A 5 1.86 3.65 17.16
CA PRO A 5 3.06 3.04 17.74
C PRO A 5 3.83 2.21 16.70
N ALA A 6 3.15 1.79 15.63
CA ALA A 6 3.73 1.19 14.44
C ALA A 6 4.78 2.03 13.69
N ASN A 7 4.87 3.33 13.98
CA ASN A 7 5.64 4.28 13.21
C ASN A 7 6.78 4.90 14.03
N GLN A 8 7.29 4.14 15.00
CA GLN A 8 8.49 4.47 15.77
C GLN A 8 9.64 3.55 15.36
N GLU A 9 10.82 4.13 15.15
CA GLU A 9 12.01 3.39 14.77
C GLU A 9 12.55 2.59 15.96
N GLY A 10 12.94 1.33 15.74
CA GLY A 10 13.52 0.44 16.75
C GLY A 10 12.53 -0.54 17.41
N ASP A 11 11.23 -0.27 17.35
CA ASP A 11 10.21 -1.15 17.93
C ASP A 11 9.71 -2.17 16.91
N LYS A 12 9.68 -3.45 17.32
CA LYS A 12 8.98 -4.51 16.59
C LYS A 12 7.56 -4.60 17.13
N PHE A 13 6.58 -4.31 16.30
CA PHE A 13 5.17 -4.39 16.67
C PHE A 13 4.42 -5.25 15.65
N VAL A 14 3.30 -5.80 16.10
CA VAL A 14 2.29 -6.42 15.24
C VAL A 14 1.02 -5.59 15.41
N GLN A 15 0.46 -5.14 14.29
CA GLN A 15 -0.84 -4.49 14.30
C GLN A 15 -1.92 -5.53 13.99
N LEU A 16 -2.79 -5.80 14.97
CA LEU A 16 -3.89 -6.74 14.81
C LEU A 16 -5.16 -5.98 14.38
N TYR A 17 -5.72 -6.39 13.25
CA TYR A 17 -7.03 -5.96 12.79
C TYR A 17 -7.99 -7.14 12.86
N ILE A 18 -9.15 -6.94 13.48
CA ILE A 18 -10.28 -7.86 13.39
C ILE A 18 -11.23 -7.26 12.35
N VAL A 19 -11.35 -7.93 11.22
CA VAL A 19 -12.23 -7.52 10.12
C VAL A 19 -13.46 -8.42 10.18
N GLN A 20 -14.63 -7.79 10.26
CA GLN A 20 -15.92 -8.45 10.29
C GLN A 20 -16.85 -7.72 9.32
N ASP A 21 -17.68 -8.47 8.61
CA ASP A 21 -18.78 -7.88 7.86
C ASP A 21 -19.74 -7.16 8.81
N ARG A 22 -20.06 -5.91 8.48
CA ARG A 22 -20.96 -5.06 9.26
C ARG A 22 -22.40 -5.15 8.80
N GLY A 23 -22.67 -5.81 7.67
CA GLY A 23 -24.01 -5.91 7.07
C GLY A 23 -24.54 -4.58 6.50
N ASP A 24 -23.72 -3.53 6.49
CA ASP A 24 -24.05 -2.19 5.98
C ASP A 24 -23.68 -2.01 4.50
N GLY A 25 -23.11 -3.05 3.87
CA GLY A 25 -22.65 -3.04 2.48
C GLY A 25 -21.35 -2.28 2.25
N VAL A 26 -20.71 -1.73 3.30
CA VAL A 26 -19.46 -0.98 3.17
C VAL A 26 -18.29 -1.95 3.13
N ARG A 27 -17.51 -1.89 2.05
CA ARG A 27 -16.26 -2.63 1.89
C ARG A 27 -15.09 -1.70 2.20
N ALA A 28 -14.28 -2.06 3.20
CA ALA A 28 -13.25 -1.16 3.72
C ALA A 28 -11.92 -1.20 2.96
N SER A 29 -11.73 -2.18 2.07
CA SER A 29 -10.43 -2.55 1.50
C SER A 29 -10.56 -3.12 0.07
N ASP A 30 -11.65 -2.82 -0.64
CA ASP A 30 -11.96 -3.31 -2.00
C ASP A 30 -11.28 -2.51 -3.11
N PHE A 31 -10.01 -2.15 -2.91
CA PHE A 31 -9.21 -1.40 -3.87
C PHE A 31 -7.76 -1.87 -3.82
N TRP A 32 -7.01 -1.70 -4.91
CA TRP A 32 -5.59 -2.07 -4.96
C TRP A 32 -4.75 -1.19 -4.03
N HIS A 33 -4.09 -1.80 -3.06
CA HIS A 33 -3.26 -1.12 -2.07
C HIS A 33 -2.14 -2.00 -1.52
N SER A 34 -1.17 -1.36 -0.87
CA SER A 34 -0.27 -2.00 0.09
C SER A 34 -0.61 -1.47 1.49
N ASP A 35 -0.80 -2.39 2.44
CA ASP A 35 -1.11 -2.06 3.83
C ASP A 35 -0.13 -1.06 4.42
N LEU A 36 -0.68 -0.05 5.10
CA LEU A 36 0.07 0.97 5.84
C LEU A 36 1.10 1.75 5.01
N SER A 37 1.03 1.72 3.67
CA SER A 37 1.95 2.49 2.81
C SER A 37 1.82 4.01 2.94
N TYR A 38 0.82 4.51 3.67
CA TYR A 38 0.68 5.91 4.07
C TYR A 38 1.43 6.27 5.36
N LEU A 39 2.12 5.31 6.00
CA LEU A 39 2.99 5.55 7.14
C LEU A 39 4.45 5.66 6.68
N PRO A 40 5.27 6.54 7.30
CA PRO A 40 6.71 6.61 7.07
C PRO A 40 7.44 5.27 7.18
N ILE A 41 7.02 4.41 8.11
CA ILE A 41 7.53 3.03 8.25
C ILE A 41 6.38 2.06 7.89
N PRO A 42 6.27 1.60 6.64
CA PRO A 42 5.20 0.71 6.21
C PRO A 42 5.40 -0.71 6.72
N GLY A 43 4.30 -1.45 6.88
CA GLY A 43 4.32 -2.87 7.26
C GLY A 43 5.21 -3.68 6.33
N LYS A 44 5.97 -4.64 6.88
CA LYS A 44 6.84 -5.52 6.09
C LYS A 44 6.11 -6.73 5.52
N ALA A 45 5.09 -7.20 6.21
CA ALA A 45 4.27 -8.32 5.83
C ALA A 45 2.87 -8.16 6.43
N THR A 46 1.89 -8.74 5.76
CA THR A 46 0.52 -8.90 6.25
C THR A 46 0.26 -10.39 6.37
N LEU A 47 -0.32 -10.81 7.50
CA LEU A 47 -0.79 -12.17 7.70
C LEU A 47 -2.30 -12.12 7.86
N LEU A 48 -3.00 -12.98 7.12
CA LEU A 48 -4.45 -13.10 7.16
C LEU A 48 -4.83 -14.48 7.71
N TYR A 49 -5.71 -14.49 8.71
CA TYR A 49 -6.25 -15.71 9.30
C TYR A 49 -7.79 -15.66 9.27
N ALA A 50 -8.40 -16.52 8.47
CA ALA A 50 -9.85 -16.58 8.33
C ALA A 50 -10.45 -17.35 9.53
N LEU A 51 -11.30 -16.67 10.31
CA LEU A 51 -12.07 -17.28 11.39
C LEU A 51 -13.40 -17.85 10.90
N GLU A 52 -14.10 -17.06 10.10
CA GLU A 52 -15.39 -17.40 9.50
C GLU A 52 -15.41 -16.90 8.05
N ILE A 53 -15.99 -17.70 7.14
CA ILE A 53 -16.16 -17.36 5.72
C ILE A 53 -17.66 -17.44 5.41
N PRO A 54 -18.27 -16.43 4.77
CA PRO A 54 -19.69 -16.44 4.44
C PRO A 54 -20.09 -17.63 3.54
N ASP A 55 -21.30 -18.14 3.76
CA ASP A 55 -21.91 -19.14 2.89
C ASP A 55 -21.95 -18.64 1.44
N GLY A 56 -21.54 -19.49 0.49
CA GLY A 56 -21.39 -19.08 -0.92
C GLY A 56 -19.99 -18.58 -1.31
N ASN A 57 -18.96 -18.90 -0.50
CA ASN A 57 -17.52 -18.69 -0.74
C ASN A 57 -16.97 -17.26 -0.53
N GLY A 58 -17.72 -16.36 0.12
CA GLY A 58 -17.24 -14.98 0.36
C GLY A 58 -16.74 -14.29 -0.91
N GLY A 59 -15.72 -13.43 -0.78
CA GLY A 59 -15.01 -12.82 -1.91
C GLY A 59 -13.51 -13.18 -1.87
N PRO A 60 -12.86 -13.39 -3.03
CA PRO A 60 -11.43 -13.65 -3.06
C PRO A 60 -10.62 -12.44 -2.59
N THR A 61 -9.45 -12.71 -2.00
CA THR A 61 -8.41 -11.70 -1.84
C THR A 61 -7.44 -11.82 -3.01
N GLU A 62 -7.34 -10.77 -3.82
CA GLU A 62 -6.47 -10.75 -4.99
C GLU A 62 -5.11 -10.14 -4.64
N PHE A 63 -4.06 -10.61 -5.33
CA PHE A 63 -2.69 -10.13 -5.17
C PHE A 63 -2.07 -9.86 -6.54
N VAL A 64 -1.11 -8.94 -6.59
CA VAL A 64 -0.31 -8.63 -7.78
C VAL A 64 1.16 -8.65 -7.42
N ASP A 65 1.98 -9.24 -8.29
CA ASP A 65 3.43 -9.22 -8.15
C ASP A 65 3.98 -7.88 -8.63
N MET A 66 4.48 -7.09 -7.68
CA MET A 66 4.99 -5.75 -7.95
C MET A 66 6.45 -5.74 -8.45
N VAL A 67 7.16 -6.87 -8.37
CA VAL A 67 8.44 -7.07 -9.07
C VAL A 67 8.14 -7.23 -10.57
N ASP A 68 7.27 -8.18 -10.92
CA ASP A 68 6.87 -8.41 -12.32
C ASP A 68 6.23 -7.16 -12.93
N ALA A 69 5.38 -6.43 -12.17
CA ALA A 69 4.82 -5.16 -12.61
C ALA A 69 5.89 -4.12 -12.96
N LEU A 70 6.97 -4.03 -12.17
CA LEU A 70 8.08 -3.10 -12.42
C LEU A 70 8.86 -3.51 -13.68
N GLU A 71 9.11 -4.81 -13.87
CA GLU A 71 9.86 -5.35 -14.99
C GLU A 71 9.12 -5.20 -16.32
N ARG A 72 7.79 -5.29 -16.30
CA ARG A 72 6.93 -5.16 -17.48
C ARG A 72 6.66 -3.72 -17.91
N LEU A 73 7.09 -2.72 -17.15
CA LEU A 73 6.93 -1.33 -17.57
C LEU A 73 7.73 -1.08 -18.87
N PRO A 74 7.13 -0.42 -19.87
CA PRO A 74 7.88 0.11 -21.01
C PRO A 74 9.10 0.91 -20.55
N PRO A 75 10.26 0.81 -21.23
CA PRO A 75 11.51 1.38 -20.74
C PRO A 75 11.44 2.86 -20.36
N ALA A 76 10.75 3.68 -21.17
CA ALA A 76 10.58 5.10 -20.90
C ALA A 76 9.74 5.36 -19.63
N MET A 77 8.68 4.56 -19.41
CA MET A 77 7.85 4.67 -18.21
C MET A 77 8.61 4.19 -16.98
N ARG A 78 9.37 3.10 -17.08
CA ARG A 78 10.22 2.61 -15.99
C ARG A 78 11.24 3.68 -15.58
N ALA A 79 11.92 4.31 -16.53
CA ALA A 79 12.87 5.39 -16.26
C ALA A 79 12.18 6.59 -15.58
N ALA A 80 11.01 7.00 -16.07
CA ALA A 80 10.24 8.09 -15.46
C ALA A 80 9.86 7.75 -14.00
N VAL A 81 9.29 6.56 -13.74
CA VAL A 81 8.93 6.12 -12.39
C VAL A 81 10.13 6.11 -11.46
N LEU A 82 11.27 5.54 -11.89
CA LEU A 82 12.49 5.46 -11.08
C LEU A 82 13.13 6.82 -10.77
N SER A 83 12.79 7.86 -11.54
CA SER A 83 13.22 9.25 -11.28
C SER A 83 12.30 10.02 -10.32
N THR A 84 11.22 9.40 -9.84
CA THR A 84 10.20 10.04 -9.00
C THR A 84 10.07 9.37 -7.64
N LYS A 85 9.28 9.97 -6.76
CA LYS A 85 8.86 9.37 -5.48
C LYS A 85 7.35 9.31 -5.38
N GLY A 86 6.81 8.29 -4.71
CA GLY A 86 5.38 8.18 -4.44
C GLY A 86 4.96 9.07 -3.28
N ALA A 87 3.95 9.91 -3.47
CA ALA A 87 3.30 10.65 -2.39
C ALA A 87 2.11 9.82 -1.87
N HIS A 88 2.18 9.35 -0.62
CA HIS A 88 1.16 8.46 -0.06
C HIS A 88 0.22 9.20 0.90
N HIS A 89 -1.07 8.89 0.80
CA HIS A 89 -2.11 9.44 1.65
C HIS A 89 -3.22 8.42 1.85
N ARG A 90 -3.59 8.17 3.11
CA ARG A 90 -4.64 7.21 3.47
C ARG A 90 -6.00 7.51 2.82
N LYS A 91 -6.28 8.77 2.48
CA LYS A 91 -7.56 9.19 1.87
C LYS A 91 -7.50 9.34 0.34
N SER A 92 -6.42 8.89 -0.30
CA SER A 92 -6.30 8.96 -1.76
C SER A 92 -7.47 8.25 -2.45
N PHE A 93 -7.86 7.07 -1.96
CA PHE A 93 -8.99 6.30 -2.49
C PHE A 93 -10.35 7.03 -2.40
N THR A 94 -10.50 8.05 -1.55
CA THR A 94 -11.74 8.84 -1.44
C THR A 94 -11.72 10.12 -2.28
N GLY A 95 -10.72 10.29 -3.16
CA GLY A 95 -10.57 11.50 -4.00
C GLY A 95 -10.18 12.77 -3.24
N MET A 96 -9.86 12.67 -1.94
CA MET A 96 -9.40 13.81 -1.14
C MET A 96 -7.88 13.93 -1.24
N VAL A 97 -7.40 14.80 -2.13
CA VAL A 97 -5.96 15.05 -2.30
C VAL A 97 -5.53 16.20 -1.39
N GLY A 98 -4.96 15.85 -0.24
CA GLY A 98 -4.30 16.78 0.69
C GLY A 98 -2.77 16.72 0.59
N ARG A 99 -2.07 17.39 1.51
CA ARG A 99 -0.61 17.19 1.70
C ARG A 99 -0.36 15.69 1.98
N PRO A 100 0.63 15.06 1.33
CA PRO A 100 0.93 13.65 1.59
C PRO A 100 1.26 13.40 3.06
N GLU A 101 0.81 12.26 3.57
CA GLU A 101 1.16 11.79 4.92
C GLU A 101 2.62 11.34 4.96
N CYS A 102 3.10 10.72 3.88
CA CYS A 102 4.51 10.38 3.68
C CYS A 102 4.88 10.37 2.19
N VAL A 103 6.19 10.35 1.93
CA VAL A 103 6.75 10.18 0.58
C VAL A 103 7.71 8.99 0.63
N HIS A 104 7.54 8.06 -0.29
CA HIS A 104 8.37 6.85 -0.40
C HIS A 104 9.15 6.83 -1.70
N GLU A 105 10.28 6.14 -1.69
CA GLU A 105 10.99 5.76 -2.91
C GLU A 105 10.03 5.00 -3.85
N PRO A 106 10.23 5.08 -5.17
CA PRO A 106 9.32 4.49 -6.14
C PRO A 106 9.32 2.96 -6.10
N THR A 107 10.32 2.38 -5.44
CA THR A 107 10.47 0.94 -5.27
C THR A 107 10.80 0.60 -3.82
N ARG A 108 10.53 -0.65 -3.45
CA ARG A 108 10.89 -1.23 -2.16
C ARG A 108 11.76 -2.46 -2.40
N LEU A 109 12.79 -2.63 -1.56
CA LEU A 109 13.60 -3.84 -1.52
C LEU A 109 12.80 -4.99 -0.90
N THR A 110 12.78 -6.12 -1.60
CA THR A 110 12.25 -7.40 -1.12
C THR A 110 13.31 -8.12 -0.26
N GLY A 111 12.92 -9.22 0.40
CA GLY A 111 13.80 -9.98 1.30
C GLY A 111 15.02 -10.61 0.60
N ASP A 112 14.92 -10.86 -0.71
CA ASP A 112 15.98 -11.38 -1.57
C ASP A 112 16.80 -10.28 -2.27
N GLY A 113 16.50 -9.00 -2.01
CA GLY A 113 17.22 -7.85 -2.56
C GLY A 113 16.70 -7.35 -3.91
N THR A 114 15.63 -7.94 -4.45
CA THR A 114 14.97 -7.45 -5.67
C THR A 114 14.20 -6.15 -5.40
N HIS A 115 13.96 -5.35 -6.43
CA HIS A 115 13.14 -4.14 -6.34
C HIS A 115 11.71 -4.43 -6.82
N ALA A 116 10.74 -4.13 -5.98
CA ALA A 116 9.32 -4.13 -6.34
C ALA A 116 8.81 -2.69 -6.47
N LEU A 117 7.93 -2.43 -7.45
CA LEU A 117 7.23 -1.15 -7.55
C LEU A 117 6.44 -0.88 -6.26
N PHE A 118 6.62 0.28 -5.64
CA PHE A 118 5.98 0.60 -4.35
C PHE A 118 4.97 1.74 -4.50
N MET A 119 4.01 1.53 -5.39
CA MET A 119 2.92 2.46 -5.65
C MET A 119 1.62 1.68 -5.82
N SER A 120 0.51 2.28 -5.37
CA SER A 120 -0.82 1.67 -5.51
C SER A 120 -1.87 2.76 -5.66
N PRO A 121 -2.92 2.57 -6.47
CA PRO A 121 -3.94 3.59 -6.69
C PRO A 121 -4.70 3.94 -5.39
N GLY A 122 -4.80 2.99 -4.46
CA GLY A 122 -5.47 3.21 -3.17
C GLY A 122 -4.83 4.28 -2.29
N TYR A 123 -3.49 4.37 -2.28
CA TYR A 123 -2.77 5.25 -1.36
C TYR A 123 -1.75 6.18 -2.02
N THR A 124 -1.26 5.90 -3.22
CA THR A 124 -0.35 6.79 -3.94
C THR A 124 -1.18 7.87 -4.65
N ALA A 125 -1.20 9.07 -4.07
CA ALA A 125 -2.00 10.21 -4.54
C ALA A 125 -1.29 11.05 -5.62
N GLY A 126 0.01 10.80 -5.85
CA GLY A 126 0.78 11.51 -6.86
C GLY A 126 2.26 11.15 -6.88
N LEU A 127 2.97 11.71 -7.86
CA LEU A 127 4.40 11.58 -8.03
C LEU A 127 5.10 12.89 -7.66
N VAL A 128 6.17 12.79 -6.89
CA VAL A 128 7.05 13.91 -6.52
C VAL A 128 8.33 13.82 -7.36
N GLY A 129 8.79 14.94 -7.90
CA GLY A 129 10.06 15.02 -8.62
C GLY A 129 9.96 14.92 -10.14
N LEU A 130 8.76 14.88 -10.73
CA LEU A 130 8.61 15.06 -12.17
C LEU A 130 9.08 16.46 -12.59
N PRO A 131 9.90 16.59 -13.66
CA PRO A 131 10.16 17.88 -14.28
C PRO A 131 8.84 18.56 -14.66
N ARG A 132 8.72 19.86 -14.39
CA ARG A 132 7.58 20.67 -14.85
C ARG A 132 7.69 21.00 -16.33
#